data_AF-A0A482XSZ4-F1
#
_entry.id   AF-A0A482XSZ4-F1
#
_cell.length_a   1.000
_cell.length_b   1.000
_cell.length_c   1.000
_cell.angle_alpha   90.00
_cell.angle_beta   90.00
_cell.angle_gamma   90.00
#
_symmetry.space_group_name_H-M   'P 1'
#
loop_
_entity.id
_entity.type
_entity.pdbx_description
1 polymer ?
#
loop_
_entity_poly.entity_id
_entity_poly.type
_entity_poly.pdbx_seq_one_letter_code
_entity_poly.pdbx_strand_id
1 'polypeptide(L)'
;MSYTTSSPFTCAVSDAARVVLSGCEDKVSVDKPAIFVVECEPSLGSPHVQVLSPTRNALPVSVKPLDTPGRFSSQFTPRDVGDHSVEVKLGGAHVEG
;
A
#
# COMPACT_ATOMS: atom_id res chain seq x y z
N MET A 1 -17.21 -20.57 11.48
CA MET A 1 -16.51 -19.41 12.08
C MET A 1 -15.33 -19.04 11.18
N SER A 2 -15.43 -17.96 10.40
CA SER A 2 -14.30 -17.42 9.63
C SER A 2 -14.43 -15.90 9.58
N TYR A 3 -14.04 -15.26 10.68
CA TYR A 3 -13.64 -13.85 10.87
C TYR A 3 -13.93 -12.89 9.69
N THR A 4 -15.01 -12.12 9.80
CA THR A 4 -15.30 -10.92 9.00
C THR A 4 -15.23 -9.69 9.90
N THR A 5 -14.10 -8.96 9.92
CA THR A 5 -13.90 -7.61 10.50
C THR A 5 -12.39 -7.33 10.50
N SER A 6 -11.84 -6.16 10.21
CA SER A 6 -12.35 -4.90 9.64
C SER A 6 -11.08 -4.09 9.38
N SER A 7 -10.47 -4.29 8.22
CA SER A 7 -9.45 -3.37 7.75
C SER A 7 -10.20 -2.26 7.00
N PRO A 8 -10.16 -0.99 7.43
CA PRO A 8 -10.76 0.13 6.69
C PRO A 8 -9.91 0.46 5.44
N PHE A 9 -9.33 -0.55 4.80
CA PHE A 9 -8.42 -0.42 3.69
C PHE A 9 -8.96 -1.25 2.54
N THR A 10 -9.51 -0.58 1.52
CA THR A 10 -9.89 -1.24 0.28
C THR A 10 -8.65 -1.35 -0.60
N CYS A 11 -8.02 -2.53 -0.61
CA CYS A 11 -6.83 -2.81 -1.40
C CYS A 11 -7.25 -3.30 -2.80
N ALA A 12 -7.16 -2.44 -3.80
CA ALA A 12 -7.29 -2.86 -5.20
C ALA A 12 -5.91 -3.30 -5.69
N VAL A 13 -5.68 -4.61 -5.70
CA VAL A 13 -4.41 -5.20 -6.12
C VAL A 13 -4.57 -5.79 -7.52
N SER A 14 -3.66 -5.42 -8.43
CA SER A 14 -3.58 -6.05 -9.75
C SER A 14 -3.07 -7.50 -9.61
N ASP A 15 -3.51 -8.43 -10.46
CA ASP A 15 -3.20 -9.89 -10.39
C ASP A 15 -1.72 -10.23 -10.21
N ALA A 16 -0.81 -9.38 -10.69
CA ALA A 16 0.64 -9.59 -10.59
C ALA A 16 1.31 -9.02 -9.31
N ALA A 17 0.56 -8.28 -8.49
CA ALA A 17 1.01 -7.73 -7.20
C ALA A 17 0.23 -8.39 -6.07
N ARG A 18 0.84 -8.43 -4.90
CA ARG A 18 0.22 -8.86 -3.65
C ARG A 18 0.64 -7.92 -2.55
N VAL A 19 -0.33 -7.22 -1.96
CA VAL A 19 -0.06 -6.43 -0.76
C VAL A 19 0.05 -7.38 0.43
N VAL A 20 1.19 -7.37 1.09
CA VAL A 20 1.44 -8.13 2.31
C VAL A 20 1.56 -7.14 3.45
N LEU A 21 0.48 -7.07 4.23
CA LEU A 21 0.38 -6.19 5.40
C LEU A 21 1.27 -6.75 6.51
N SER A 22 2.59 -6.59 6.39
CA SER A 22 3.54 -6.87 7.45
C SER A 22 3.58 -5.67 8.38
N GLY A 23 2.73 -5.67 9.41
CA GLY A 23 2.81 -4.72 10.51
C GLY A 23 1.86 -3.52 10.45
N CYS A 24 0.87 -3.50 9.56
CA CYS A 24 -0.30 -2.68 9.89
C CYS A 24 -1.03 -3.39 11.03
N GLU A 25 -0.84 -2.92 12.26
CA GLU A 25 -1.82 -3.22 13.31
C GLU A 25 -3.20 -2.86 12.73
N ASP A 26 -4.22 -3.66 13.02
CA ASP A 26 -5.63 -3.46 12.57
C ASP A 26 -6.17 -2.03 12.76
N LYS A 27 -5.43 -1.16 13.47
CA LYS A 27 -5.71 0.24 13.73
C LYS A 27 -4.49 1.11 13.43
N VAL A 28 -4.43 1.69 12.24
CA VAL A 28 -3.51 2.80 12.00
C VAL A 28 -4.05 4.05 12.70
N SER A 29 -3.24 4.69 13.54
CA SER A 29 -3.61 5.98 14.11
C SER A 29 -3.48 7.06 13.04
N VAL A 30 -4.46 7.96 12.98
CA VAL A 30 -4.30 9.21 12.23
C VAL A 30 -3.09 9.98 12.72
N ASP A 31 -2.40 10.65 11.81
CA ASP A 31 -1.13 11.36 12.02
C ASP A 31 0.05 10.46 12.42
N LYS A 32 -0.09 9.13 12.38
CA LYS A 32 1.04 8.22 12.58
C LYS A 32 1.44 7.51 11.29
N PRO A 33 2.73 7.37 11.00
CA PRO A 33 3.17 6.62 9.84
C PRO A 33 2.79 5.15 9.98
N ALA A 34 2.06 4.63 9.01
CA ALA A 34 1.85 3.21 8.78
C ALA A 34 2.77 2.70 7.68
N ILE A 35 3.20 1.45 7.85
CA ILE A 35 4.08 0.76 6.92
C ILE A 35 3.38 -0.53 6.49
N PHE A 36 3.45 -0.83 5.20
CA PHE A 36 3.02 -2.10 4.64
C PHE A 36 4.01 -2.57 3.58
N VAL A 37 4.04 -3.87 3.32
CA VAL A 37 4.91 -4.45 2.30
C VAL A 37 4.08 -4.79 1.08
N VAL A 38 4.64 -4.53 -0.09
CA VAL A 38 4.08 -4.92 -1.38
C VAL A 38 5.02 -5.96 -1.97
N GLU A 39 4.50 -7.14 -2.21
CA GLU A 39 5.18 -8.20 -2.93
C GLU A 39 4.69 -8.20 -4.37
N CYS A 40 5.59 -8.21 -5.33
CA CYS A 40 5.26 -8.29 -6.75
C CYS A 40 6.31 -9.09 -7.48
N GLU A 41 5.99 -9.49 -8.70
CA GLU A 41 6.95 -10.23 -9.51
C GLU A 41 8.19 -9.35 -9.79
N PRO A 42 9.41 -9.80 -9.45
CA PRO A 42 10.62 -9.00 -9.62
C PRO A 42 10.91 -8.64 -11.08
N SER A 43 10.37 -9.42 -12.04
CA SER A 43 10.44 -9.14 -13.49
C SER A 43 9.63 -7.92 -13.94
N LEU A 44 8.63 -7.47 -13.15
CA LEU A 44 7.74 -6.37 -13.52
C LEU A 44 8.26 -4.99 -13.09
N GLY A 45 9.32 -4.95 -12.28
CA GLY A 45 9.92 -3.71 -11.78
C GLY A 45 9.25 -3.18 -10.50
N SER A 46 9.38 -1.87 -10.26
CA SER A 46 8.86 -1.22 -9.07
C SER A 46 7.34 -1.01 -9.12
N PRO A 47 6.60 -1.33 -8.05
CA PRO A 47 5.17 -1.04 -7.97
C PRO A 47 4.91 0.44 -7.76
N HIS A 48 3.89 0.96 -8.44
CA HIS A 48 3.32 2.27 -8.15
C HIS A 48 2.22 2.11 -7.10
N VAL A 49 2.46 2.68 -5.92
CA VAL A 49 1.54 2.58 -4.77
C VAL A 49 0.90 3.94 -4.52
N GLN A 50 -0.42 3.96 -4.48
CA GLN A 50 -1.21 5.16 -4.22
C GLN A 50 -2.19 4.87 -3.09
N VAL A 51 -2.27 5.78 -2.12
CA VAL A 51 -3.23 5.69 -1.02
C VAL A 51 -4.19 6.85 -1.14
N LEU A 52 -5.49 6.56 -1.14
CA LEU A 52 -6.57 7.53 -1.14
C LEU A 52 -7.21 7.56 0.25
N SER A 53 -7.45 8.75 0.78
CA SER A 53 -8.25 8.95 1.99
C SER A 53 -9.73 8.62 1.73
N PRO A 54 -10.57 8.47 2.78
CA PRO A 54 -12.03 8.35 2.64
C PRO A 54 -12.67 9.50 1.87
N THR A 55 -12.01 10.67 1.84
CA THR A 55 -12.41 11.85 1.05
C THR A 55 -11.88 11.81 -0.39
N ARG A 56 -11.33 10.67 -0.84
CA ARG A 56 -10.67 10.47 -2.15
C ARG A 56 -9.48 11.39 -2.41
N ASN A 57 -8.82 11.88 -1.35
CA ASN A 57 -7.59 12.65 -1.48
C ASN A 57 -6.37 11.72 -1.51
N ALA A 58 -5.48 11.92 -2.48
CA ALA A 58 -4.24 11.16 -2.55
C ALA A 58 -3.30 11.56 -1.41
N LEU A 59 -2.88 10.56 -0.63
CA LEU A 59 -1.89 10.70 0.42
C LEU A 59 -0.49 10.40 -0.10
N PRO A 60 0.53 11.12 0.38
CA PRO A 60 1.92 10.85 0.03
C PRO A 60 2.32 9.47 0.58
N VAL A 61 2.77 8.61 -0.34
CA VAL A 61 3.34 7.29 -0.04
C VAL A 61 4.83 7.30 -0.39
N SER A 62 5.64 6.73 0.49
CA SER A 62 7.05 6.48 0.23
C SER A 62 7.24 4.99 -0.04
N VAL A 63 7.56 4.62 -1.27
CA VAL A 63 7.88 3.24 -1.67
C VAL A 63 9.40 3.08 -1.68
N LYS A 64 9.90 2.07 -0.97
CA LYS A 64 11.32 1.72 -0.93
C LYS A 64 11.50 0.23 -1.23
N PRO A 65 12.43 -0.16 -2.11
CA PRO A 65 12.78 -1.56 -2.29
C PRO A 65 13.37 -2.13 -0.99
N LEU A 66 13.02 -3.38 -0.69
CA LEU A 66 13.60 -4.14 0.43
C LEU A 66 14.76 -4.99 -0.08
N ASP A 67 15.53 -5.59 0.83
CA ASP A 67 16.62 -6.52 0.51
C ASP A 67 16.14 -7.76 -0.25
N THR A 68 14.85 -8.09 -0.16
CA THR A 68 14.25 -9.21 -0.89
C THR A 68 13.77 -8.74 -2.28
N PRO A 69 14.19 -9.40 -3.38
CA PRO A 69 13.74 -9.05 -4.72
C PRO A 69 12.22 -9.26 -4.86
N GLY A 70 11.55 -8.30 -5.50
CA GLY A 70 10.08 -8.31 -5.61
C GLY A 70 9.35 -7.84 -4.36
N ARG A 71 10.06 -7.32 -3.34
CA ARG A 71 9.46 -6.80 -2.10
C ARG A 71 9.76 -5.32 -1.94
N PHE A 72 8.72 -4.55 -1.63
CA PHE A 72 8.80 -3.10 -1.48
C PHE A 72 8.08 -2.65 -0.22
N SER A 73 8.76 -1.90 0.64
CA SER A 73 8.18 -1.27 1.82
C SER A 73 7.52 0.04 1.43
N SER A 74 6.23 0.17 1.69
CA SER A 74 5.44 1.37 1.44
C SER A 74 5.02 1.99 2.75
N GLN A 75 5.36 3.27 2.94
CA GLN A 75 5.02 4.03 4.15
C GLN A 75 4.09 5.18 3.80
N PHE A 76 3.02 5.36 4.57
CA PHE A 76 2.08 6.46 4.44
C PHE A 76 1.64 6.97 5.80
N THR A 77 1.14 8.21 5.85
CA THR A 77 0.56 8.77 7.06
C THR A 77 -0.91 9.11 6.78
N PRO A 78 -1.89 8.35 7.33
CA PRO A 78 -3.29 8.71 7.21
C PRO A 78 -3.57 10.02 7.94
N ARG A 79 -4.31 10.90 7.29
CA ARG A 79 -4.70 12.21 7.82
C ARG A 79 -6.14 12.24 8.34
N ASP A 80 -6.95 11.27 7.95
CA ASP A 80 -8.36 11.19 8.28
C ASP A 80 -8.66 9.82 8.89
N VAL A 81 -9.70 9.72 9.73
CA VAL A 81 -10.22 8.44 10.18
C VAL A 81 -11.26 7.96 9.16
N GLY A 82 -11.14 6.72 8.70
CA GLY A 82 -12.14 6.09 7.82
C GLY A 82 -11.52 5.17 6.78
N ASP A 83 -12.34 4.76 5.81
CA ASP A 83 -11.93 3.85 4.76
C ASP A 83 -10.95 4.49 3.79
N HIS A 84 -9.69 4.07 3.85
CA HIS A 84 -8.69 4.45 2.86
C HIS A 84 -8.70 3.41 1.73
N SER A 85 -8.40 3.83 0.52
CA SER A 85 -8.20 2.90 -0.59
C SER A 85 -6.71 2.83 -0.90
N VAL A 86 -6.16 1.62 -0.99
CA VAL A 86 -4.79 1.41 -1.44
C VAL A 86 -4.85 0.84 -2.85
N GLU A 87 -4.33 1.60 -3.80
CA GLU A 87 -4.19 1.18 -5.19
C GLU A 87 -2.73 0.79 -5.45
N VAL A 88 -2.51 -0.43 -5.93
CA VAL A 88 -1.18 -0.90 -6.34
C VAL A 88 -1.22 -1.26 -7.81
N LYS A 89 -0.42 -0.54 -8.60
CA LYS A 89 -0.28 -0.72 -10.04
C LYS A 89 1.12 -1.22 -10.35
N LEU A 90 1.20 -2.28 -11.14
CA LEU A 90 2.44 -2.82 -11.69
C LEU A 90 2.51 -2.47 -13.16
N GLY A 91 3.72 -2.24 -13.67
CA GLY A 91 3.93 -1.73 -15.02
C GLY A 91 4.37 -0.28 -14.95
N GLY A 92 5.63 -0.10 -14.53
CA GLY A 92 6.25 1.19 -14.29
C GLY A 92 5.87 2.23 -15.33
N ALA A 93 5.11 3.23 -14.90
CA ALA A 93 5.31 4.55 -15.47
C ALA A 93 6.72 4.96 -15.01
N HIS A 94 7.71 4.67 -15.86
CA HIS A 94 9.05 5.21 -15.79
C HIS A 94 8.91 6.74 -15.62
N VAL A 95 9.07 7.24 -14.40
CA VAL A 95 9.18 8.68 -14.18
C VAL A 95 10.65 9.00 -14.33
N GLU A 96 11.05 9.35 -15.55
CA GLU A 96 12.36 9.97 -15.81
C GLU A 96 12.48 11.25 -15.00
N GLY A 97 13.57 11.34 -14.27
CA GLY A 97 14.14 12.56 -13.69
C GLY A 97 15.65 12.45 -13.77
#